data_AF-A0A538NPK3-F1
#
_entry.id   AF-A0A538NPK3-F1
#
_cell.length_a   1.000
_cell.length_b   1.000
_cell.length_c   1.000
_cell.angle_alpha   90.00
_cell.angle_beta   90.00
_cell.angle_gamma   90.00
#
_symmetry.space_group_name_H-M   'P 1'
#
loop_
_entity.id
_entity.type
_entity.pdbx_description
1 polymer ?
#
loop_
_entity_poly.entity_id
_entity_poly.type
_entity_poly.pdbx_seq_one_letter_code
_entity_poly.pdbx_strand_id
1 'polypeptide(L)'
;MRTRIAALSPTISPDEARRVAYTAYMTGLQLRREWHVVWLPGVQNFLVNMGARKGGLCFQWATELLVRLDALKLQTIELHWAESFANTNGEHNVIVVTARGQAFEKGILLDNWRYSGHLVWTQVATDPEYHWTENKSELARRLGRPRDVASKQVRSTMK
;
A
#
# COMPACT_ATOMS: atom_id res chain seq x y z
N MET A 1 4.24 4.53 -15.25
CA MET A 1 3.45 4.68 -14.02
C MET A 1 2.61 5.97 -13.96
N ARG A 2 3.16 7.20 -13.85
CA ARG A 2 2.33 8.43 -13.66
C ARG A 2 1.17 8.58 -14.66
N THR A 3 1.42 8.31 -15.95
CA THR A 3 0.39 8.38 -17.01
C THR A 3 -0.70 7.33 -16.81
N ARG A 4 -0.35 6.16 -16.26
CA ARG A 4 -1.31 5.09 -15.96
C ARG A 4 -2.19 5.45 -14.76
N ILE A 5 -1.61 6.05 -13.72
CA ILE A 5 -2.38 6.58 -12.58
C ILE A 5 -3.33 7.67 -13.09
N ALA A 6 -2.85 8.64 -13.87
CA ALA A 6 -3.71 9.68 -14.45
C ALA A 6 -4.79 9.13 -15.38
N ALA A 7 -4.54 7.99 -16.04
CA ALA A 7 -5.51 7.33 -16.92
C ALA A 7 -6.58 6.52 -16.18
N LEU A 8 -6.50 6.36 -14.86
CA LEU A 8 -7.54 5.68 -14.08
C LEU A 8 -8.88 6.43 -14.13
N SER A 9 -8.85 7.76 -14.19
CA SER A 9 -10.02 8.62 -14.32
C SER A 9 -9.60 10.02 -14.77
N PRO A 10 -10.40 10.72 -15.59
CA PRO A 10 -10.15 12.13 -15.93
C PRO A 10 -10.23 13.07 -14.71
N THR A 11 -10.78 12.62 -13.58
CA THR A 11 -10.85 13.40 -12.34
C THR A 11 -9.53 13.42 -11.56
N ILE A 12 -8.56 12.57 -11.91
CA ILE A 12 -7.26 12.56 -11.23
C ILE A 12 -6.44 13.76 -11.66
N SER A 13 -5.93 14.49 -10.67
CA SER A 13 -4.94 15.54 -10.90
C SER A 13 -3.65 14.95 -11.47
N PRO A 14 -3.16 15.43 -12.65
CA PRO A 14 -1.87 15.00 -13.18
C PRO A 14 -0.70 15.30 -12.24
N ASP A 15 -0.83 16.33 -11.38
CA ASP A 15 0.15 16.64 -10.35
C ASP A 15 0.19 15.57 -9.25
N GLU A 16 -0.96 15.16 -8.74
CA GLU A 16 -1.06 14.09 -7.75
C GLU A 16 -0.52 12.77 -8.31
N ALA A 17 -0.90 12.42 -9.54
CA ALA A 17 -0.38 11.23 -10.20
C ALA A 17 1.16 11.25 -10.31
N ARG A 18 1.76 12.42 -10.54
CA ARG A 18 3.22 12.60 -10.57
C ARG A 18 3.83 12.44 -9.18
N ARG A 19 3.24 13.05 -8.15
CA ARG A 19 3.73 13.01 -6.76
C ARG A 19 3.64 11.60 -6.18
N VAL A 20 2.54 10.88 -6.42
CA VAL A 20 2.39 9.46 -6.05
C VAL A 20 3.46 8.62 -6.74
N ALA A 21 3.61 8.78 -8.05
CA ALA A 21 4.60 8.03 -8.81
C ALA A 21 6.03 8.25 -8.31
N TYR A 22 6.40 9.51 -8.07
CA TYR A 22 7.70 9.87 -7.54
C TYR A 22 7.92 9.31 -6.13
N THR A 23 6.93 9.48 -5.24
CA THR A 23 7.02 9.02 -3.84
C THR A 23 7.13 7.50 -3.75
N ALA A 24 6.38 6.75 -4.53
CA ALA A 24 6.45 5.29 -4.55
C ALA A 24 7.81 4.78 -5.03
N TYR A 25 8.37 5.41 -6.06
CA TYR A 25 9.68 5.06 -6.58
C TYR A 25 10.80 5.38 -5.59
N MET A 26 10.81 6.60 -5.06
CA MET A 26 11.85 7.06 -4.13
C MET A 26 11.80 6.35 -2.79
N THR A 27 10.60 6.01 -2.28
CA THR A 27 10.45 5.22 -1.04
C THR A 27 11.17 3.88 -1.17
N GLY A 28 10.96 3.16 -2.28
CA GLY A 28 11.65 1.90 -2.55
C GLY A 28 13.17 2.02 -2.50
N LEU A 29 13.71 3.02 -3.20
CA LEU A 29 15.17 3.26 -3.25
C LEU A 29 15.75 3.67 -1.90
N GLN A 30 15.04 4.51 -1.14
CA GLN A 30 15.49 4.99 0.16
C GLN A 30 15.51 3.87 1.19
N LEU A 31 14.41 3.14 1.32
CA LEU A 31 14.29 2.03 2.29
C LEU A 31 15.25 0.89 1.97
N ARG A 32 15.50 0.60 0.69
CA ARG A 32 16.53 -0.38 0.29
C ARG A 32 17.89 -0.05 0.87
N ARG A 33 18.27 1.23 0.83
CA ARG A 33 19.55 1.72 1.36
C ARG A 33 19.53 1.72 2.89
N GLU A 34 18.48 2.29 3.49
CA GLU A 34 18.34 2.44 4.94
C GLU A 34 18.32 1.09 5.67
N TRP A 35 17.61 0.11 5.11
CA TRP A 35 17.48 -1.22 5.71
C TRP A 35 18.55 -2.20 5.25
N HIS A 36 19.57 -1.76 4.49
CA HIS A 36 20.65 -2.60 3.97
C HIS A 36 20.11 -3.90 3.35
N VAL A 37 19.12 -3.74 2.45
CA VAL A 37 18.31 -4.83 1.93
C VAL A 37 19.13 -5.70 0.98
N VAL A 38 19.14 -7.00 1.26
CA VAL A 38 19.76 -7.97 0.37
C VAL A 38 18.86 -8.28 -0.83
N TRP A 39 19.43 -8.83 -1.90
CA TRP A 39 18.70 -9.00 -3.15
C TRP A 39 17.47 -9.93 -3.03
N LEU A 40 17.58 -11.04 -2.30
CA LEU A 40 16.51 -12.03 -2.14
C LEU A 40 15.54 -11.64 -0.99
N PRO A 41 14.25 -11.37 -1.26
CA PRO A 41 13.29 -10.96 -0.23
C PRO A 41 13.15 -11.95 0.92
N GLY A 42 13.18 -13.26 0.64
CA GLY A 42 13.12 -14.31 1.66
C GLY A 42 14.31 -14.26 2.64
N VAL A 43 15.51 -13.99 2.13
CA VAL A 43 16.71 -13.81 2.97
C VAL A 43 16.59 -12.54 3.80
N GLN A 44 16.09 -11.45 3.22
CA GLN A 44 15.85 -10.22 3.97
C GLN A 44 14.85 -10.45 5.10
N ASN A 45 13.74 -11.15 4.84
CA ASN A 45 12.72 -11.46 5.86
C ASN A 45 13.34 -12.24 7.03
N PHE A 46 14.16 -13.26 6.73
CA PHE A 46 14.89 -14.01 7.75
C PHE A 46 15.79 -13.10 8.60
N LEU A 47 16.58 -12.23 7.94
CA LEU A 47 17.48 -11.30 8.62
C LEU A 47 16.75 -10.29 9.52
N VAL A 48 15.55 -9.85 9.14
CA VAL A 48 14.72 -8.97 9.98
C VAL A 48 14.19 -9.73 11.20
N ASN A 49 13.65 -10.94 11.00
CA ASN A 49 13.08 -11.75 12.08
C ASN A 49 14.11 -12.15 13.15
N MET A 50 15.38 -12.31 12.76
CA MET A 50 16.49 -12.55 13.72
C MET A 50 17.09 -11.28 14.32
N GLY A 51 16.56 -10.08 13.98
CA GLY A 51 17.05 -8.80 14.50
C GLY A 51 18.32 -8.25 13.85
N ALA A 52 18.81 -8.87 12.77
CA ALA A 52 20.03 -8.43 12.06
C ALA A 52 19.79 -7.28 11.07
N ARG A 53 18.51 -6.97 10.77
CA ARG A 53 18.09 -5.86 9.91
C ARG A 53 16.92 -5.11 10.53
N LYS A 54 16.88 -3.79 10.28
CA LYS A 54 15.85 -2.90 10.82
C LYS A 54 14.48 -3.05 10.14
N GLY A 55 14.46 -3.48 8.88
CA GLY A 55 13.23 -3.64 8.11
C GLY A 55 13.44 -4.40 6.82
N GLY A 56 12.34 -4.75 6.17
CA GLY A 56 12.36 -5.51 4.92
C GLY A 56 11.18 -6.45 4.72
N LEU A 57 10.32 -6.62 5.73
CA LEU A 57 9.09 -7.40 5.62
C LEU A 57 8.06 -6.66 4.75
N CYS A 58 7.24 -7.41 4.00
CA CYS A 58 6.23 -6.85 3.08
C CYS A 58 5.38 -5.74 3.72
N PHE A 59 4.81 -5.98 4.90
CA PHE A 59 3.99 -4.98 5.60
C PHE A 59 4.77 -3.74 6.01
N GLN A 60 6.09 -3.82 6.25
CA GLN A 60 6.91 -2.66 6.61
C GLN A 60 7.08 -1.76 5.39
N TRP A 61 7.37 -2.32 4.21
CA TRP A 61 7.40 -1.55 2.96
C TRP A 61 6.06 -0.86 2.68
N ALA A 62 4.96 -1.60 2.77
CA ALA A 62 3.62 -1.07 2.55
C ALA A 62 3.27 0.04 3.57
N THR A 63 3.63 -0.14 4.85
CA THR A 63 3.39 0.87 5.89
C THR A 63 4.14 2.16 5.61
N GLU A 64 5.45 2.08 5.33
CA GLU A 64 6.27 3.26 5.03
C GLU A 64 5.78 4.00 3.78
N LEU A 65 5.43 3.24 2.74
CA LEU A 65 4.85 3.81 1.52
C LEU A 65 3.52 4.52 1.83
N LEU A 66 2.63 3.87 2.59
CA LEU A 66 1.33 4.43 2.96
C LEU A 66 1.47 5.74 3.72
N VAL A 67 2.31 5.79 4.74
CA VAL A 67 2.52 6.99 5.56
C VAL A 67 3.03 8.15 4.71
N ARG A 68 3.99 7.88 3.82
CA ARG A 68 4.55 8.90 2.91
C ARG A 68 3.55 9.39 1.88
N LEU A 69 2.70 8.49 1.35
CA LEU A 69 1.62 8.86 0.43
C LEU A 69 0.51 9.64 1.14
N ASP A 70 0.13 9.27 2.37
CA ASP A 70 -0.88 10.02 3.15
C ASP A 70 -0.40 11.43 3.50
N ALA A 71 0.90 11.61 3.75
CA ALA A 71 1.50 12.91 3.96
C ALA A 71 1.37 13.85 2.75
N LEU A 72 1.12 13.32 1.55
CA LEU A 72 0.88 14.13 0.36
C LEU A 72 -0.48 14.84 0.36
N LYS A 73 -1.41 14.43 1.23
CA LYS A 73 -2.78 14.98 1.36
C LYS A 73 -3.53 15.06 0.02
N LEU A 74 -3.52 13.94 -0.70
CA LEU A 74 -4.14 13.76 -2.01
C LEU A 74 -5.64 14.01 -1.95
N GLN A 75 -6.16 14.74 -2.94
CA GLN A 75 -7.55 15.15 -3.07
C GLN A 75 -8.30 14.37 -4.15
N THR A 76 -7.61 13.79 -5.14
CA THR A 76 -8.24 13.09 -6.28
C THR A 76 -7.97 11.58 -6.29
N ILE A 77 -6.98 11.14 -5.50
CA ILE A 77 -6.53 9.75 -5.40
C ILE A 77 -6.87 9.17 -4.02
N GLU A 78 -7.36 7.94 -3.99
CA GLU A 78 -7.58 7.15 -2.77
C GLU A 78 -6.49 6.12 -2.57
N LEU A 79 -6.14 5.87 -1.30
CA LEU A 79 -5.14 4.91 -0.88
C LEU A 79 -5.83 3.71 -0.24
N HIS A 80 -5.41 2.52 -0.63
CA HIS A 80 -5.99 1.28 -0.16
C HIS A 80 -4.89 0.35 0.32
N TRP A 81 -5.14 -0.32 1.45
CA TRP A 81 -4.29 -1.43 1.89
C TRP A 81 -4.78 -2.71 1.22
N ALA A 82 -3.87 -3.37 0.51
CA ALA A 82 -4.16 -4.58 -0.23
C ALA A 82 -3.38 -5.76 0.36
N GLU A 83 -4.06 -6.90 0.49
CA GLU A 83 -3.51 -8.13 1.06
C GLU A 83 -3.70 -9.27 0.06
N SER A 84 -2.73 -10.16 0.00
CA SER A 84 -2.85 -11.45 -0.69
C SER A 84 -2.41 -12.55 0.26
N PHE A 85 -3.05 -13.72 0.17
CA PHE A 85 -2.81 -14.85 1.08
C PHE A 85 -2.88 -14.47 2.56
N ALA A 86 -3.82 -13.59 2.92
CA ALA A 86 -3.99 -13.06 4.28
C ALA A 86 -4.12 -14.17 5.33
N ASN A 87 -3.46 -13.98 6.48
CA ASN A 87 -3.39 -14.96 7.58
C ASN A 87 -2.65 -16.26 7.25
N THR A 88 -1.76 -16.24 6.26
CA THR A 88 -0.88 -17.38 5.93
C THR A 88 0.59 -16.97 5.96
N ASN A 89 1.50 -17.94 5.93
CA ASN A 89 2.94 -17.67 5.82
C ASN A 89 3.33 -16.98 4.48
N GLY A 90 2.45 -17.02 3.48
CA GLY A 90 2.64 -16.37 2.18
C GLY A 90 2.03 -14.97 2.11
N GLU A 91 1.56 -14.40 3.24
CA GLU A 91 0.91 -13.10 3.26
C GLU A 91 1.81 -12.02 2.64
N HIS A 92 1.24 -11.28 1.68
CA HIS A 92 1.89 -10.16 1.04
C HIS A 92 0.97 -8.94 1.07
N ASN A 93 1.56 -7.79 1.37
CA ASN A 93 0.86 -6.55 1.66
C ASN A 93 1.44 -5.43 0.78
N VAL A 94 0.57 -4.68 0.11
CA VAL A 94 0.94 -3.59 -0.81
C VAL A 94 -0.04 -2.43 -0.69
N ILE A 95 0.29 -1.30 -1.33
CA ILE A 95 -0.62 -0.16 -1.43
C ILE A 95 -1.22 -0.10 -2.82
N VAL A 96 -2.53 0.04 -2.90
CA VAL A 96 -3.25 0.28 -4.16
C VAL A 96 -3.70 1.73 -4.19
N VAL A 97 -3.64 2.33 -5.37
CA VAL A 97 -4.18 3.67 -5.64
C VAL A 97 -5.32 3.60 -6.65
N THR A 98 -6.38 4.36 -6.38
CA THR A 98 -7.54 4.49 -7.28
C THR A 98 -7.92 5.97 -7.44
N ALA A 99 -8.77 6.29 -8.42
CA ALA A 99 -9.51 7.55 -8.39
C ALA A 99 -10.57 7.53 -7.29
N ARG A 100 -10.94 8.69 -6.72
CA ARG A 100 -12.03 8.73 -5.72
C ARG A 100 -13.29 8.00 -6.15
N GLY A 101 -13.80 7.10 -5.31
CA GLY A 101 -15.02 6.35 -5.56
C GLY A 101 -14.89 5.27 -6.66
N GLN A 102 -13.69 5.03 -7.17
CA GLN A 102 -13.42 3.94 -8.10
C GLN A 102 -13.30 2.62 -7.35
N ALA A 103 -13.79 1.54 -7.96
CA ALA A 103 -13.66 0.19 -7.41
C ALA A 103 -12.18 -0.22 -7.26
N PHE A 104 -11.87 -0.93 -6.16
CA PHE A 104 -10.51 -1.34 -5.79
C PHE A 104 -9.81 -2.13 -6.90
N GLU A 105 -10.52 -3.02 -7.59
CA GLU A 105 -9.99 -3.93 -8.62
C GLU A 105 -9.51 -3.18 -9.88
N LYS A 106 -9.98 -1.94 -10.07
CA LYS A 106 -9.52 -1.05 -11.15
C LYS A 106 -8.25 -0.29 -10.78
N GLY A 107 -7.83 -0.32 -9.52
CA GLY A 107 -6.68 0.40 -9.02
C GLY A 107 -5.35 -0.12 -9.54
N ILE A 108 -4.30 0.66 -9.29
CA ILE A 108 -2.90 0.28 -9.55
C ILE A 108 -2.25 -0.06 -8.22
N LEU A 109 -1.69 -1.26 -8.11
CA LEU A 109 -0.88 -1.66 -6.95
C LEU A 109 0.54 -1.09 -7.06
N LEU A 110 1.14 -0.83 -5.90
CA LEU A 110 2.47 -0.29 -5.70
C LEU A 110 3.20 -1.20 -4.72
N ASP A 111 4.15 -1.98 -5.24
CA ASP A 111 4.86 -3.02 -4.49
C ASP A 111 6.37 -2.76 -4.51
N ASN A 112 6.91 -2.34 -3.37
CA ASN A 112 8.35 -2.13 -3.21
C ASN A 112 9.09 -3.37 -2.65
N TRP A 113 8.37 -4.42 -2.26
CA TRP A 113 8.97 -5.59 -1.60
C TRP A 113 9.43 -6.65 -2.60
N ARG A 114 8.61 -6.95 -3.63
CA ARG A 114 8.83 -8.07 -4.57
C ARG A 114 10.23 -8.13 -5.18
N TYR A 115 10.79 -6.97 -5.50
CA TYR A 115 12.16 -6.83 -5.98
C TYR A 115 13.00 -5.91 -5.10
N SER A 116 12.86 -6.05 -3.78
CA SER A 116 13.80 -5.51 -2.79
C SER A 116 14.09 -4.01 -2.95
N GLY A 117 13.04 -3.20 -3.13
CA GLY A 117 13.10 -1.74 -3.29
C GLY A 117 12.90 -1.25 -4.73
N HIS A 118 12.96 -2.12 -5.74
CA HIS A 118 12.51 -1.78 -7.08
C HIS A 118 10.98 -1.81 -7.14
N LEU A 119 10.37 -0.66 -7.45
CA LEU A 119 8.92 -0.53 -7.51
C LEU A 119 8.33 -1.37 -8.64
N VAL A 120 7.50 -2.34 -8.27
CA VAL A 120 6.57 -3.03 -9.16
C VAL A 120 5.23 -2.30 -9.11
N TRP A 121 4.61 -2.15 -10.28
CA TRP A 121 3.26 -1.62 -10.39
C TRP A 121 2.52 -2.30 -11.53
N THR A 122 1.26 -2.65 -11.28
CA THR A 122 0.33 -3.21 -12.27
C THR A 122 -1.11 -2.92 -11.83
N GLN A 123 -2.08 -3.17 -12.70
CA GLN A 123 -3.48 -3.10 -12.31
C GLN A 123 -3.83 -4.30 -11.44
N VAL A 124 -4.60 -4.08 -10.37
CA VAL A 124 -4.97 -5.10 -9.37
C VAL A 124 -5.51 -6.38 -10.02
N ALA A 125 -6.46 -6.24 -10.95
CA ALA A 125 -7.09 -7.37 -11.63
C ALA A 125 -6.16 -8.16 -12.60
N THR A 126 -4.92 -7.70 -12.80
CA THR A 126 -3.98 -8.25 -13.80
C THR A 126 -2.67 -8.73 -13.20
N ASP A 127 -2.52 -8.70 -11.87
CA ASP A 127 -1.33 -9.28 -11.23
C ASP A 127 -1.33 -10.80 -11.42
N PRO A 128 -0.33 -11.38 -12.11
CA PRO A 128 -0.31 -12.81 -12.37
C PRO A 128 0.08 -13.66 -11.15
N GLU A 129 0.72 -13.04 -10.14
CA GLU A 129 1.29 -13.76 -9.00
C GLU A 129 0.37 -13.80 -7.78
N TYR A 130 -0.50 -12.80 -7.64
CA TYR A 130 -1.25 -12.54 -6.41
C TYR A 130 -2.71 -12.20 -6.69
N HIS A 131 -3.60 -12.68 -5.83
CA HIS A 131 -5.00 -12.25 -5.77
C HIS A 131 -5.18 -11.30 -4.60
N TRP A 132 -5.57 -10.06 -4.89
CA TRP A 132 -5.58 -8.98 -3.91
C TRP A 132 -6.98 -8.71 -3.37
N THR A 133 -7.09 -8.56 -2.06
CA THR A 133 -8.30 -8.09 -1.39
C THR A 133 -8.02 -6.81 -0.61
N GLU A 134 -9.00 -5.91 -0.56
CA GLU A 134 -8.89 -4.67 0.18
C GLU A 134 -9.13 -4.88 1.68
N ASN A 135 -8.25 -4.32 2.53
CA ASN A 135 -8.43 -4.28 3.98
C ASN A 135 -8.47 -2.84 4.51
N LYS A 136 -9.67 -2.24 4.52
CA LYS A 136 -9.89 -0.86 5.01
C LYS A 136 -9.58 -0.69 6.49
N SER A 137 -9.77 -1.74 7.30
CA SER A 137 -9.48 -1.68 8.74
C SER A 137 -7.98 -1.56 8.99
N GLU A 138 -7.17 -2.25 8.19
CA GLU A 138 -5.73 -2.19 8.29
C GLU A 138 -5.17 -0.84 7.84
N LEU A 139 -5.69 -0.29 6.74
CA LEU A 139 -5.37 1.07 6.31
C LEU A 139 -5.59 2.09 7.46
N ALA A 140 -6.78 2.05 8.09
CA ALA A 140 -7.11 2.94 9.20
C ALA A 140 -6.17 2.76 10.40
N ARG A 141 -5.88 1.50 10.77
CA ARG A 141 -4.94 1.15 11.85
C ARG A 141 -3.54 1.74 11.59
N ARG A 142 -3.00 1.56 10.39
CA ARG A 142 -1.65 2.02 10.01
C ARG A 142 -1.52 3.54 9.99
N LEU A 143 -2.60 4.25 9.63
CA LEU A 143 -2.64 5.71 9.65
C LEU A 143 -2.96 6.29 11.03
N GLY A 144 -3.14 5.45 12.06
CA GLY A 144 -3.54 5.91 13.39
C GLY A 144 -4.92 6.60 13.40
N ARG A 145 -5.77 6.32 12.41
CA ARG A 145 -7.12 6.86 12.35
C ARG A 145 -8.02 6.00 13.22
N PRO A 146 -8.62 6.54 14.30
CA PRO A 146 -9.62 5.79 15.05
C PRO A 146 -10.77 5.41 14.11
N ARG A 147 -11.29 4.19 14.28
CA ARG A 147 -12.48 3.73 13.59
C ARG A 147 -13.63 4.70 13.91
N ASP A 148 -14.15 5.43 12.93
CA ASP A 148 -15.55 5.91 12.96
C ASP A 148 -16.49 4.69 12.80
N VAL A 149 -16.41 3.76 13.76
CA VAL A 149 -17.25 2.58 13.89
C VAL A 149 -17.83 2.60 15.30
N ALA A 150 -18.68 3.58 15.55
CA ALA A 150 -19.62 3.54 16.67
C ALA A 150 -20.87 4.42 16.45
N SER A 151 -21.28 4.71 15.21
CA SER A 151 -22.62 5.25 14.93
C SER A 151 -23.60 4.12 14.60
N LYS A 152 -23.76 3.15 15.51
CA LYS A 152 -24.89 2.18 15.46
C LYS A 152 -25.23 1.49 16.78
N GLN A 153 -24.74 1.99 17.92
CA GLN A 153 -25.07 1.40 19.23
C GLN A 153 -25.61 2.42 20.23
N VAL A 154 -26.49 3.33 19.78
CA VAL A 154 -27.51 3.97 20.63
C VAL A 154 -28.81 4.11 19.82
N ARG A 155 -29.27 2.99 19.24
CA ARG A 155 -30.67 2.83 18.80
C ARG A 155 -31.36 1.65 19.50
N SER A 156 -30.72 1.06 20.51
CA SER A 156 -31.26 -0.07 21.29
C SER A 156 -31.45 0.28 22.78
N THR A 157 -31.75 1.54 23.06
CA THR A 157 -32.31 1.93 24.37
C THR A 157 -33.40 2.97 24.12
N MET A 158 -34.39 2.59 23.31
CA MET A 158 -35.71 3.18 23.37
C MET A 158 -36.50 2.41 24.43
N LYS A 159 -37.12 3.19 25.32
CA LYS A 159 -38.44 2.99 25.95
C LYS A 159 -38.67 1.73 26.77
#